data_AF-A0A0A2SYD9-F1
#
_entry.id   AF-A0A0A2SYD9-F1
#
_cell.length_a   1.000
_cell.length_b   1.000
_cell.length_c   1.000
_cell.angle_alpha   90.00
_cell.angle_beta   90.00
_cell.angle_gamma   90.00
#
_symmetry.space_group_name_H-M   'P 1'
#
loop_
_entity.id
_entity.type
_entity.pdbx_description
1 polymer ?
#
loop_
_entity_poly.entity_id
_entity_poly.type
_entity_poly.pdbx_seq_one_letter_code
_entity_poly.pdbx_strand_id
1 'polypeptide(L)'
;MPGWFRKALDKGEKFIIEVADELNDESQVHKAANRLCLRVEQILNANRAKLERQVIDAAENFLRDLRIALDEDSQLRYPHAPINQYILVDKCTNIIHKYKPSLESAPGFWNQLKAHINNFIEMVFGIEDVFSTKPTMFSKDVDFIKCQRNLSALKESLEYNALNSSAVSVSS
;
A
#
# COMPACT_ATOMS: atom_id res chain seq x y z
N MET A 1 36.84 -1.31 -37.22
CA MET A 1 36.48 -1.33 -35.78
C MET A 1 36.94 -2.64 -35.17
N PRO A 2 37.71 -2.63 -34.07
CA PRO A 2 38.19 -3.85 -33.43
C PRO A 2 37.04 -4.68 -32.82
N GLY A 3 37.04 -6.00 -33.00
CA GLY A 3 35.97 -6.90 -32.53
C GLY A 3 35.77 -6.97 -31.01
N TRP A 4 36.77 -6.55 -30.23
CA TRP A 4 36.69 -6.48 -28.77
C TRP A 4 35.84 -5.29 -28.28
N PHE A 5 35.74 -4.21 -29.06
CA PHE A 5 34.90 -3.05 -28.75
C PHE A 5 33.40 -3.37 -28.90
N ARG A 6 33.01 -4.16 -29.91
CA ARG A 6 31.62 -4.60 -30.10
C ARG A 6 31.15 -5.50 -28.95
N LYS A 7 31.98 -6.46 -28.51
CA LYS A 7 31.64 -7.34 -27.36
C LYS A 7 31.52 -6.59 -26.03
N ALA A 8 32.24 -5.49 -25.87
CA ALA A 8 32.13 -4.64 -24.67
C ALA A 8 30.85 -3.79 -24.70
N LEU A 9 30.48 -3.26 -25.87
CA LEU A 9 29.22 -2.53 -26.08
C LEU A 9 28.00 -3.45 -25.91
N ASP A 10 28.00 -4.65 -26.49
CA ASP A 10 26.88 -5.61 -26.35
C ASP A 10 26.69 -6.07 -24.89
N LYS A 11 27.79 -6.18 -24.11
CA LYS A 11 27.72 -6.48 -22.68
C LYS A 11 27.22 -5.30 -21.86
N GLY A 12 27.63 -4.08 -22.20
CA GLY A 12 27.15 -2.86 -21.58
C GLY A 12 25.67 -2.61 -21.84
N GLU A 13 25.20 -2.80 -23.08
CA GLU A 13 23.78 -2.73 -23.44
C GLU A 13 22.94 -3.79 -22.72
N LYS A 14 23.42 -5.04 -22.65
CA LYS A 14 22.74 -6.06 -21.85
C LYS A 14 22.64 -5.68 -20.38
N PHE A 15 23.70 -5.17 -19.78
CA PHE A 15 23.68 -4.76 -18.37
C PHE A 15 22.76 -3.56 -18.13
N ILE A 16 22.69 -2.61 -19.07
CA ILE A 16 21.77 -1.47 -19.00
C ILE A 16 20.32 -1.94 -19.17
N ILE A 17 20.06 -2.91 -20.03
CA ILE A 17 18.72 -3.51 -20.20
C ILE A 17 18.33 -4.33 -18.98
N GLU A 18 19.23 -5.13 -18.40
CA GLU A 18 18.98 -5.95 -17.21
C GLU A 18 18.73 -5.07 -15.96
N VAL A 19 19.51 -4.01 -15.78
CA VAL A 19 19.31 -3.02 -14.71
C VAL A 19 18.05 -2.17 -14.96
N ALA A 20 17.73 -1.85 -16.22
CA ALA A 20 16.50 -1.16 -16.56
C ALA A 20 15.26 -2.03 -16.32
N ASP A 21 15.31 -3.32 -16.64
CA ASP A 21 14.24 -4.30 -16.39
C ASP A 21 14.08 -4.58 -14.88
N GLU A 22 15.17 -4.69 -14.11
CA GLU A 22 15.11 -4.78 -12.63
C GLU A 22 14.58 -3.51 -11.97
N LEU A 23 14.77 -2.34 -12.59
CA LEU A 23 14.19 -1.06 -12.15
C LEU A 23 12.75 -0.85 -12.65
N ASN A 24 12.30 -1.64 -13.62
CA ASN A 24 10.94 -1.60 -14.20
C ASN A 24 9.98 -2.61 -13.55
N ASP A 25 10.50 -3.55 -12.76
CA ASP A 25 9.67 -4.55 -12.09
C ASP A 25 8.79 -3.85 -11.03
N GLU A 26 7.53 -4.23 -10.85
CA GLU A 26 6.65 -3.51 -9.91
C GLU A 26 7.20 -3.60 -8.47
N SER A 27 7.10 -2.51 -7.71
CA SER A 27 7.55 -2.49 -6.30
C SER A 27 6.80 -3.55 -5.48
N GLN A 28 7.42 -4.06 -4.40
CA GLN A 28 6.75 -5.04 -3.54
C GLN A 28 5.43 -4.50 -2.95
N VAL A 29 5.41 -3.19 -2.63
CA VAL A 29 4.21 -2.50 -2.17
C VAL A 29 3.15 -2.45 -3.27
N HIS A 30 3.54 -2.15 -4.51
CA HIS A 30 2.64 -2.16 -5.66
C HIS A 30 2.02 -3.55 -5.86
N LYS A 31 2.86 -4.59 -5.86
CA LYS A 31 2.40 -6.00 -5.94
C LYS A 31 1.45 -6.35 -4.78
N ALA A 32 1.70 -5.85 -3.57
CA ALA A 32 0.85 -6.05 -2.40
C ALA A 32 -0.52 -5.36 -2.56
N ALA A 33 -0.52 -4.09 -2.95
CA ALA A 33 -1.73 -3.30 -3.15
C ALA A 33 -2.58 -3.84 -4.31
N ASN A 34 -1.94 -4.29 -5.40
CA ASN A 34 -2.62 -4.93 -6.51
C ASN A 34 -3.28 -6.25 -6.09
N ARG A 35 -2.57 -7.09 -5.31
CA ARG A 35 -3.17 -8.29 -4.71
C ARG A 35 -4.37 -7.98 -3.83
N LEU A 36 -4.30 -6.92 -3.01
CA LEU A 36 -5.43 -6.48 -2.19
C LEU A 36 -6.63 -6.11 -3.09
N CYS A 37 -6.40 -5.33 -4.15
CA CYS A 37 -7.43 -4.95 -5.12
C CYS A 37 -8.14 -6.17 -5.72
N LEU A 38 -7.37 -7.13 -6.24
CA LEU A 38 -7.90 -8.38 -6.83
C LEU A 38 -8.72 -9.19 -5.82
N ARG A 39 -8.26 -9.28 -4.57
CA ARG A 39 -8.97 -10.02 -3.52
C ARG A 39 -10.28 -9.36 -3.11
N VAL A 40 -10.29 -8.04 -2.99
CA VAL A 40 -11.51 -7.30 -2.68
C VAL A 40 -12.54 -7.47 -3.79
N GLU A 41 -12.13 -7.43 -5.05
CA GLU A 41 -13.02 -7.66 -6.20
C GLU A 41 -13.60 -9.08 -6.20
N GLN A 42 -12.77 -10.09 -5.94
CA GLN A 42 -13.22 -11.48 -5.81
C GLN A 42 -14.26 -11.64 -4.69
N ILE A 43 -13.99 -11.09 -3.50
CA ILE A 43 -14.88 -11.21 -2.34
C ILE A 43 -16.19 -10.45 -2.60
N LEU A 44 -16.12 -9.25 -3.19
CA LEU A 44 -17.30 -8.46 -3.55
C LEU A 44 -18.18 -9.24 -4.51
N ASN A 45 -17.62 -9.78 -5.59
CA ASN A 45 -18.38 -10.53 -6.58
C ASN A 45 -19.00 -11.81 -5.99
N ALA A 46 -18.28 -12.51 -5.10
CA ALA A 46 -18.77 -13.72 -4.46
C ALA A 46 -19.92 -13.46 -3.46
N ASN A 47 -19.92 -12.29 -2.82
CA ASN A 47 -20.91 -11.95 -1.78
C ASN A 47 -22.00 -10.98 -2.26
N ARG A 48 -21.90 -10.42 -3.47
CA ARG A 48 -22.73 -9.32 -3.97
C ARG A 48 -24.24 -9.51 -3.76
N ALA A 49 -24.74 -10.71 -4.02
CA ALA A 49 -26.17 -11.03 -3.88
C ALA A 49 -26.69 -10.99 -2.43
N LYS A 50 -25.79 -11.03 -1.44
CA LYS A 50 -26.11 -11.07 0.00
C LYS A 50 -25.80 -9.77 0.73
N LEU A 51 -25.23 -8.79 0.01
CA LEU A 51 -24.82 -7.51 0.60
C LEU A 51 -25.89 -6.45 0.40
N GLU A 52 -26.01 -5.58 1.39
CA GLU A 52 -26.82 -4.37 1.25
C GLU A 52 -26.18 -3.41 0.24
N ARG A 53 -27.02 -2.64 -0.45
CA ARG A 53 -26.56 -1.70 -1.49
C ARG A 53 -25.50 -0.72 -0.98
N GLN A 54 -25.64 -0.24 0.25
CA GLN A 54 -24.68 0.68 0.86
C GLN A 54 -23.29 0.05 1.04
N VAL A 55 -23.24 -1.24 1.38
CA VAL A 55 -21.99 -1.99 1.52
C VAL A 55 -21.35 -2.25 0.16
N ILE A 56 -22.17 -2.56 -0.85
CA ILE A 56 -21.71 -2.72 -2.24
C ILE A 56 -21.11 -1.41 -2.74
N ASP A 57 -21.82 -0.29 -2.58
CA ASP A 57 -21.34 1.03 -3.00
C ASP A 57 -20.04 1.40 -2.28
N ALA A 58 -19.92 1.09 -0.98
CA ALA A 58 -18.68 1.32 -0.23
C ALA A 58 -17.53 0.45 -0.73
N ALA A 59 -17.77 -0.83 -1.03
CA ALA A 59 -16.75 -1.75 -1.55
C ALA A 59 -16.30 -1.40 -2.99
N GLU A 60 -17.23 -0.98 -3.84
CA GLU A 60 -16.93 -0.51 -5.20
C GLU A 60 -16.11 0.78 -5.18
N ASN A 61 -16.45 1.72 -4.29
CA ASN A 61 -15.67 2.94 -4.11
C ASN A 61 -14.29 2.66 -3.48
N PHE A 62 -14.19 1.72 -2.53
CA PHE A 62 -12.91 1.26 -2.00
C PHE A 62 -12.02 0.68 -3.11
N LEU A 63 -12.57 -0.17 -3.98
CA LEU A 63 -11.85 -0.73 -5.13
C LEU A 63 -11.40 0.36 -6.10
N ARG A 64 -12.28 1.31 -6.40
CA ARG A 64 -11.99 2.43 -7.28
C ARG A 64 -10.82 3.26 -6.74
N ASP A 65 -10.86 3.64 -5.47
CA ASP A 65 -9.81 4.45 -4.86
C ASP A 65 -8.47 3.69 -4.82
N LEU A 66 -8.49 2.37 -4.56
CA LEU A 66 -7.27 1.54 -4.64
C LEU A 66 -6.69 1.50 -6.06
N ARG A 67 -7.53 1.37 -7.09
CA ARG A 67 -7.09 1.37 -8.49
C ARG A 67 -6.47 2.71 -8.88
N ILE A 68 -7.08 3.82 -8.46
CA ILE A 68 -6.51 5.16 -8.66
C ILE A 68 -5.12 5.27 -8.01
N ALA A 69 -4.97 4.80 -6.77
CA ALA A 69 -3.68 4.83 -6.09
C ALA A 69 -2.60 3.99 -6.81
N LEU A 70 -2.98 2.82 -7.34
CA LEU A 70 -2.09 1.98 -8.14
C LEU A 70 -1.74 2.62 -9.49
N ASP A 71 -2.71 3.18 -10.21
CA ASP A 71 -2.47 3.86 -11.49
C ASP A 71 -1.54 5.06 -11.32
N GLU A 72 -1.70 5.83 -10.24
CA GLU A 72 -0.82 6.95 -9.90
C GLU A 72 0.61 6.48 -9.57
N ASP A 73 0.77 5.35 -8.86
CA ASP A 73 2.07 4.77 -8.54
C ASP A 73 2.79 4.23 -9.80
N SER A 74 2.04 3.58 -10.71
CA SER A 74 2.57 3.09 -12.00
C SER A 74 3.10 4.20 -12.92
N GLN A 75 2.64 5.45 -12.72
CA GLN A 75 3.14 6.60 -13.47
C GLN A 75 4.41 7.20 -12.88
N LEU A 76 4.87 6.73 -11.71
CA LEU A 76 6.08 7.24 -11.08
C LEU A 76 7.32 6.72 -11.80
N ARG A 77 8.26 7.62 -12.03
CA ARG A 77 9.53 7.32 -12.73
C ARG A 77 10.43 6.32 -11.98
N TYR A 78 10.23 6.18 -10.66
CA TYR A 78 11.04 5.33 -9.79
C TYR A 78 10.15 4.63 -8.74
N PRO A 79 9.38 3.60 -9.11
CA PRO A 79 8.40 2.97 -8.21
C PRO A 79 9.06 2.29 -6.99
N HIS A 80 10.33 1.88 -7.10
CA HIS A 80 11.07 1.31 -5.98
C HIS A 80 11.62 2.34 -4.99
N ALA A 81 11.58 3.64 -5.30
CA ALA A 81 12.10 4.65 -4.39
C ALA A 81 11.35 4.59 -3.05
N PRO A 82 12.04 4.57 -1.90
CA PRO A 82 11.39 4.44 -0.58
C PRO A 82 10.27 5.47 -0.35
N ILE A 83 10.44 6.69 -0.85
CA ILE A 83 9.43 7.75 -0.75
C ILE A 83 8.17 7.45 -1.56
N ASN A 84 8.30 6.83 -2.73
CA ASN A 84 7.17 6.48 -3.59
C ASN A 84 6.41 5.29 -3.02
N GLN A 85 7.12 4.29 -2.52
CA GLN A 85 6.54 3.19 -1.76
C GLN A 85 5.75 3.71 -0.54
N TYR A 86 6.33 4.63 0.23
CA TYR A 86 5.64 5.26 1.37
C TYR A 86 4.35 5.98 0.94
N ILE A 87 4.37 6.72 -0.16
CA ILE A 87 3.18 7.42 -0.68
C ILE A 87 2.07 6.43 -1.01
N LEU A 88 2.38 5.32 -1.69
CA LEU A 88 1.39 4.29 -2.01
C LEU A 88 0.83 3.64 -0.73
N VAL A 89 1.69 3.32 0.24
CA VAL A 89 1.29 2.77 1.53
C VAL A 89 0.35 3.70 2.28
N ASP A 90 0.68 5.00 2.35
CA ASP A 90 -0.14 6.01 3.02
C ASP A 90 -1.51 6.13 2.34
N LYS A 91 -1.55 6.17 1.00
CA LYS A 91 -2.81 6.16 0.23
C LYS A 91 -3.66 4.93 0.53
N CYS A 92 -3.09 3.73 0.43
CA CYS A 92 -3.81 2.49 0.73
C CYS A 92 -4.35 2.47 2.17
N THR A 93 -3.56 2.94 3.14
CA THR A 93 -3.96 3.01 4.55
C THR A 93 -5.11 4.00 4.76
N ASN A 94 -5.05 5.17 4.12
CA ASN A 94 -6.11 6.17 4.16
C ASN A 94 -7.41 5.65 3.53
N ILE A 95 -7.33 4.90 2.43
CA ILE A 95 -8.48 4.26 1.79
C ILE A 95 -9.11 3.21 2.72
N ILE A 96 -8.29 2.35 3.34
CA ILE A 96 -8.77 1.38 4.34
C ILE A 96 -9.50 2.10 5.48
N HIS A 97 -8.91 3.16 6.04
CA HIS A 97 -9.54 3.94 7.10
C HIS A 97 -10.86 4.61 6.67
N LYS A 98 -10.89 5.17 5.46
CA LYS A 98 -12.06 5.88 4.91
C LYS A 98 -13.28 4.97 4.79
N TYR A 99 -13.10 3.74 4.29
CA TYR A 99 -14.23 2.84 4.02
C TYR A 99 -14.51 1.83 5.13
N LYS A 100 -13.58 1.62 6.07
CA LYS A 100 -13.75 0.70 7.21
C LYS A 100 -15.13 0.80 7.89
N PRO A 101 -15.65 1.98 8.29
CA PRO A 101 -16.93 2.07 9.00
C PRO A 101 -18.11 1.53 8.19
N SER A 102 -18.13 1.79 6.88
CA SER A 102 -19.19 1.32 5.98
C SER A 102 -19.08 -0.19 5.74
N LEU A 103 -17.85 -0.71 5.60
CA LEU A 103 -17.63 -2.14 5.39
C LEU A 103 -17.89 -2.97 6.65
N GLU A 104 -17.64 -2.40 7.84
CA GLU A 104 -17.91 -3.02 9.14
C GLU A 104 -19.38 -3.34 9.40
N SER A 105 -20.30 -2.66 8.71
CA SER A 105 -21.73 -2.94 8.79
C SER A 105 -22.09 -4.34 8.25
N ALA A 106 -21.25 -4.96 7.43
CA ALA A 106 -21.38 -6.33 6.94
C ALA A 106 -20.28 -7.23 7.52
N PRO A 107 -20.41 -7.75 8.75
CA PRO A 107 -19.32 -8.41 9.47
C PRO A 107 -18.76 -9.66 8.76
N GLY A 108 -19.61 -10.45 8.09
CA GLY A 108 -19.17 -11.63 7.33
C GLY A 108 -18.33 -11.30 6.10
N PHE A 109 -18.62 -10.17 5.45
CA PHE A 109 -17.86 -9.65 4.32
C PHE A 109 -16.57 -8.97 4.79
N TRP A 110 -16.68 -8.11 5.81
CA TRP A 110 -15.55 -7.41 6.39
C TRP A 110 -14.49 -8.36 6.93
N ASN A 111 -14.87 -9.46 7.58
CA ASN A 111 -13.89 -10.44 8.07
C ASN A 111 -13.06 -11.09 6.95
N GLN A 112 -13.64 -11.33 5.77
CA GLN A 112 -12.89 -11.84 4.62
C GLN A 112 -11.91 -10.79 4.09
N LEU A 113 -12.31 -9.52 4.09
CA LEU A 113 -11.44 -8.41 3.69
C LEU A 113 -10.29 -8.15 4.68
N LYS A 114 -10.57 -8.19 5.98
CA LYS A 114 -9.55 -7.99 7.04
C LYS A 114 -8.34 -8.89 6.86
N ALA A 115 -8.55 -10.16 6.52
CA ALA A 115 -7.45 -11.10 6.33
C ALA A 115 -6.50 -10.64 5.21
N HIS A 116 -7.04 -10.10 4.11
CA HIS A 116 -6.22 -9.57 3.01
C HIS A 116 -5.59 -8.23 3.32
N ILE A 117 -6.27 -7.39 4.11
CA ILE A 117 -5.71 -6.14 4.61
C ILE A 117 -4.55 -6.42 5.57
N ASN A 118 -4.67 -7.42 6.45
CA ASN A 118 -3.58 -7.86 7.32
C ASN A 118 -2.37 -8.32 6.50
N ASN A 119 -2.58 -9.16 5.49
CA ASN A 119 -1.49 -9.61 4.64
C ASN A 119 -0.80 -8.44 3.92
N PHE A 120 -1.56 -7.42 3.50
CA PHE A 120 -0.99 -6.19 2.94
C PHE A 120 -0.14 -5.45 3.97
N ILE A 121 -0.64 -5.28 5.20
CA ILE A 121 0.07 -4.59 6.28
C ILE A 121 1.31 -5.37 6.73
N GLU A 122 1.23 -6.68 6.85
CA GLU A 122 2.34 -7.56 7.18
C GLU A 122 3.45 -7.47 6.13
N MET A 123 3.09 -7.52 4.84
CA MET A 123 4.07 -7.37 3.76
C MET A 123 4.77 -6.01 3.77
N VAL A 124 4.07 -4.95 4.12
CA VAL A 124 4.58 -3.57 4.03
C VAL A 124 5.35 -3.17 5.29
N PHE A 125 4.84 -3.53 6.46
CA PHE A 125 5.32 -3.05 7.75
C PHE A 125 5.99 -4.14 8.59
N GLY A 126 5.89 -5.41 8.18
CA GLY A 126 6.32 -6.56 8.99
C GLY A 126 5.45 -6.76 10.25
N ILE A 127 4.26 -6.18 10.28
CA ILE A 127 3.35 -6.24 11.44
C ILE A 127 2.25 -7.26 11.15
N GLU A 128 2.24 -8.34 11.91
CA GLU A 128 1.21 -9.37 11.85
C GLU A 128 -0.09 -8.94 12.57
N ASP A 129 -1.23 -9.41 12.06
CA ASP A 129 -2.55 -9.37 12.75
C ASP A 129 -3.09 -8.00 13.20
N VAL A 130 -2.88 -6.94 12.41
CA VAL A 130 -3.39 -5.58 12.72
C VAL A 130 -4.91 -5.52 12.90
N PHE A 131 -5.66 -6.31 12.15
CA PHE A 131 -7.07 -6.57 12.39
C PHE A 131 -7.24 -7.99 12.92
N SER A 132 -7.60 -8.14 14.20
CA SER A 132 -7.88 -9.47 14.76
C SER A 132 -8.91 -10.22 13.91
N THR A 133 -8.49 -11.34 13.31
CA THR A 133 -9.31 -12.20 12.45
C THR A 133 -10.06 -13.29 13.23
N LYS A 134 -9.94 -13.29 14.57
CA LYS A 134 -10.67 -14.25 15.41
C LYS A 134 -12.18 -14.00 15.33
N PRO A 135 -12.99 -15.03 15.06
CA PRO A 135 -14.43 -14.88 14.93
C PRO A 135 -15.08 -14.77 16.32
N THR A 136 -15.53 -13.59 16.77
CA THR A 136 -16.48 -13.49 17.90
C THR A 136 -17.27 -12.18 17.98
N MET A 137 -18.43 -12.25 18.63
CA MET A 137 -19.58 -11.33 18.57
C MET A 137 -19.48 -9.96 19.28
N PHE A 138 -18.46 -9.62 20.06
CA PHE A 138 -18.43 -8.34 20.81
C PHE A 138 -16.99 -7.94 21.14
N SER A 139 -16.80 -6.65 21.45
CA SER A 139 -15.62 -5.99 22.04
C SER A 139 -14.62 -5.44 21.01
N LYS A 140 -14.68 -4.14 20.64
CA LYS A 140 -14.11 -2.98 21.36
C LYS A 140 -12.73 -3.32 21.92
N ASP A 141 -11.66 -2.82 21.30
CA ASP A 141 -10.36 -2.86 21.95
C ASP A 141 -9.50 -1.61 21.72
N VAL A 142 -8.84 -1.24 22.82
CA VAL A 142 -8.23 0.05 23.14
C VAL A 142 -6.92 0.29 22.38
N ASP A 143 -6.40 -0.75 21.72
CA ASP A 143 -5.09 -0.75 21.06
C ASP A 143 -5.05 0.03 19.73
N PHE A 144 -6.19 0.18 19.05
CA PHE A 144 -6.26 0.93 17.79
C PHE A 144 -5.97 2.43 17.99
N ILE A 145 -6.42 3.01 19.12
CA ILE A 145 -6.14 4.40 19.49
C ILE A 145 -4.65 4.58 19.84
N LYS A 146 -3.99 3.53 20.33
CA LYS A 146 -2.56 3.56 20.65
C LYS A 146 -1.68 3.54 19.38
N CYS A 147 -2.06 2.77 18.37
CA CYS A 147 -1.41 2.80 17.05
C CYS A 147 -1.58 4.17 16.37
N GLN A 148 -2.77 4.77 16.43
CA GLN A 148 -3.01 6.10 15.86
C GLN A 148 -2.11 7.17 16.49
N ARG A 149 -1.92 7.15 17.83
CA ARG A 149 -1.05 8.10 18.54
C ARG A 149 0.43 7.93 18.19
N ASN A 150 0.89 6.70 18.00
CA ASN A 150 2.28 6.44 17.62
C ASN A 150 2.58 6.95 16.19
N LEU A 151 1.61 6.85 15.28
CA LEU A 151 1.71 7.41 13.93
C LEU A 151 1.76 8.94 13.93
N SER A 152 0.95 9.60 14.77
CA SER A 152 0.99 11.06 14.93
C SER A 152 2.34 11.54 15.47
N ALA A 153 2.89 10.86 16.48
CA ALA A 153 4.19 11.19 17.04
C ALA A 153 5.35 10.98 16.05
N LEU A 154 5.27 9.94 15.22
CA LEU A 154 6.27 9.69 14.17
C LEU A 154 6.22 10.78 13.10
N LYS A 155 5.01 11.21 12.68
CA LYS A 155 4.82 12.32 11.73
C LYS A 155 5.42 13.63 12.25
N GLU A 156 5.14 13.99 13.50
CA GLU A 156 5.71 15.19 14.14
C GLU A 156 7.26 15.12 14.21
N SER A 157 7.82 13.94 14.49
CA SER A 157 9.28 13.76 14.54
C SER A 157 9.95 13.93 13.16
N LEU A 158 9.28 13.50 12.09
CA LEU A 158 9.79 13.63 10.72
C LEU A 158 9.67 15.07 10.21
N GLU A 159 8.58 15.75 10.54
CA GLU A 159 8.38 17.18 10.21
C GLU A 159 9.38 18.09 10.95
N TYR A 160 9.65 17.82 12.23
CA TYR A 160 10.67 18.53 13.01
C TYR A 160 12.08 18.32 12.45
N ASN A 161 12.42 17.10 12.06
CA ASN A 161 13.74 16.80 11.48
C ASN A 161 13.92 17.43 10.09
N ALA A 162 12.86 17.47 9.26
CA ALA A 162 12.88 18.13 7.96
C ALA A 162 13.07 19.66 8.05
N LEU A 163 12.47 20.29 9.06
CA LEU A 163 12.64 21.72 9.36
C LEU A 163 14.06 22.05 9.84
N ASN A 164 14.63 21.22 10.72
CA ASN A 164 15.98 21.43 11.24
C ASN A 164 17.08 21.12 10.20
N SER A 165 16.88 20.16 9.30
CA SER A 165 17.80 19.93 8.18
C SER A 165 17.83 21.08 7.17
N SER A 166 16.77 21.89 7.11
CA SER A 166 16.66 23.05 6.22
C SER A 166 17.28 24.34 6.82
N ALA A 167 17.45 24.39 8.15
CA ALA A 167 18.03 25.54 8.85
C ALA A 167 19.56 25.51 8.94
N VAL A 168 20.19 24.34 8.81
CA VAL A 168 21.67 24.18 8.90
C VAL A 168 22.39 24.58 7.60
N SER A 169 21.68 24.70 6.48
CA SER A 169 22.24 25.08 5.18
C SER A 169 22.34 26.59 4.90
N VAL A 170 22.03 27.47 5.87
CA VAL A 170 22.09 28.95 5.71
C VAL A 170 23.10 29.61 6.65
N SER A 171 24.04 28.85 7.21
CA SER A 171 25.16 29.41 7.99
C SER A 171 26.48 28.86 7.49
N SER A 172 26.96 29.42 6.39
CA SER A 172 28.35 29.33 5.93
C SER A 172 28.76 30.67 5.37
#